data_AF-A0A3D0QEM7-F1
#
_entry.id   AF-A0A3D0QEM7-F1
#
_cell.length_a   1.000
_cell.length_b   1.000
_cell.length_c   1.000
_cell.angle_alpha   90.00
_cell.angle_beta   90.00
_cell.angle_gamma   90.00
#
_symmetry.space_group_name_H-M   'P 1'
#
loop_
_entity.id
_entity.type
_entity.pdbx_description
1 polymer ?
#
loop_
_entity_poly.entity_id
_entity_poly.type
_entity_poly.pdbx_seq_one_letter_code
_entity_poly.pdbx_strand_id
1 'polypeptide(L)'
;MKTIVILLLALLALATGCSKEDSATTGPDLTLAAPTNLQAVRVGLKAVRLTWTDNNEFEESFAIERQAGGGGFVQQLFSAKNVATAIDSVSLTTGITFTYRVRAIRYSERGEYSSLATVALSLPYP
;
A
#
# COMPACT_ATOMS: atom_id res chain seq x y z
N MET A 1 34.80 -56.22 24.90
CA MET A 1 33.97 -57.23 24.19
C MET A 1 32.67 -57.41 24.94
N LYS A 2 31.55 -57.07 24.28
CA LYS A 2 30.18 -57.62 24.45
C LYS A 2 29.49 -57.38 25.83
N THR A 3 28.53 -56.44 25.95
CA THR A 3 27.09 -56.55 25.56
C THR A 3 26.27 -57.20 26.70
N ILE A 4 25.48 -56.42 27.47
CA ILE A 4 23.97 -56.27 27.43
C ILE A 4 23.28 -57.18 28.48
N VAL A 5 22.18 -56.89 29.22
CA VAL A 5 21.09 -55.90 29.24
C VAL A 5 20.38 -56.00 30.61
N ILE A 6 19.86 -54.89 31.15
CA ILE A 6 18.74 -54.89 32.09
C ILE A 6 17.64 -54.02 31.49
N LEU A 7 16.45 -54.61 31.31
CA LEU A 7 15.21 -53.97 30.91
C LEU A 7 14.68 -53.07 32.04
N LEU A 8 14.20 -51.86 31.72
CA LEU A 8 13.07 -51.24 32.41
C LEU A 8 12.27 -50.34 31.44
N LEU A 9 10.95 -50.48 31.47
CA LEU A 9 9.97 -49.81 30.62
C LEU A 9 9.90 -48.29 30.84
N ALA A 10 9.72 -47.53 29.75
CA ALA A 10 8.91 -46.31 29.75
C ALA A 10 8.36 -46.06 28.33
N LEU A 11 7.03 -46.03 28.20
CA LEU A 11 6.31 -45.64 26.99
C LEU A 11 6.12 -44.13 27.03
N LEU A 12 6.75 -43.38 26.12
CA LEU A 12 6.32 -42.01 25.81
C LEU A 12 6.51 -41.78 24.31
N ALA A 13 5.42 -41.45 23.64
CA ALA A 13 5.43 -41.11 22.23
C ALA A 13 6.37 -39.92 22.00
N LEU A 14 7.46 -40.14 21.26
CA LEU A 14 8.18 -39.05 20.62
C LEU A 14 7.31 -38.60 19.45
N ALA A 15 6.34 -37.73 19.72
CA ALA A 15 6.02 -36.73 18.73
C ALA A 15 7.34 -35.98 18.52
N THR A 16 8.01 -36.26 17.40
CA THR A 16 9.11 -35.46 16.93
C THR A 16 8.52 -34.07 16.70
N GLY A 17 8.56 -33.26 17.75
CA GLY A 17 8.42 -31.83 17.64
C GLY A 17 9.50 -31.40 16.67
N CYS A 18 9.12 -31.17 15.42
CA CYS A 18 9.89 -30.27 14.60
C CYS A 18 9.68 -28.90 15.25
N SER A 19 10.50 -28.56 16.24
CA SER A 19 10.71 -27.17 16.57
C SER A 19 11.36 -26.59 15.32
N LYS A 20 10.53 -26.03 14.43
CA LYS A 20 10.97 -24.92 13.60
C LYS A 20 11.33 -23.83 14.60
N GLU A 21 12.56 -23.88 15.11
CA GLU A 21 13.20 -22.68 15.62
C GLU A 21 13.39 -21.79 14.41
N ASP A 22 12.34 -21.04 14.08
CA ASP A 22 12.44 -19.92 13.17
C ASP A 22 13.18 -18.83 13.95
N SER A 23 14.51 -18.94 13.97
CA SER A 23 15.36 -17.81 14.31
C SER A 23 15.11 -16.75 13.26
N ALA A 24 14.13 -15.89 13.51
CA ALA A 24 13.85 -14.70 12.74
C ALA A 24 15.12 -13.85 12.72
N THR A 25 15.89 -14.02 11.66
CA THR A 25 16.97 -13.10 11.33
C THR A 25 16.27 -11.84 10.86
N THR A 26 16.12 -10.86 11.74
CA THR A 26 15.52 -9.56 11.42
C THR A 26 16.44 -8.85 10.42
N GLY A 27 16.18 -9.08 9.13
CA GLY A 27 16.64 -8.20 8.06
C GLY A 27 16.05 -6.80 8.23
N PRO A 28 16.55 -5.80 7.48
CA PRO A 28 15.95 -4.47 7.49
C PRO A 28 14.48 -4.55 7.09
N ASP A 29 13.61 -3.88 7.83
CA ASP A 29 12.20 -3.73 7.48
C ASP A 29 12.10 -2.81 6.25
N LEU A 30 11.72 -3.39 5.10
CA LEU A 30 11.56 -2.69 3.82
C LEU A 30 10.08 -2.47 3.48
N THR A 31 9.21 -2.45 4.48
CA THR A 31 7.77 -2.29 4.30
C THR A 31 7.43 -0.99 3.55
N LEU A 32 6.56 -1.09 2.54
CA LEU A 32 5.98 0.05 1.84
C LEU A 32 4.81 0.64 2.64
N ALA A 33 5.15 1.49 3.62
CA ALA A 33 4.18 2.25 4.40
C ALA A 33 3.22 3.05 3.51
N ALA A 34 1.93 3.01 3.84
CA ALA A 34 0.91 3.74 3.10
C ALA A 34 1.11 5.26 3.22
N PRO A 35 0.89 6.02 2.13
CA PRO A 35 0.75 7.47 2.21
C PRO A 35 -0.39 7.87 3.15
N THR A 36 -0.28 9.01 3.80
CA THR A 36 -1.33 9.53 4.70
C THR A 36 -1.73 10.95 4.31
N ASN A 37 -2.77 11.50 4.96
CA ASN A 37 -3.24 12.87 4.75
C ASN A 37 -3.50 13.22 3.26
N LEU A 38 -4.00 12.26 2.48
CA LEU A 38 -4.34 12.51 1.09
C LEU A 38 -5.44 13.58 1.00
N GLN A 39 -5.20 14.60 0.20
CA GLN A 39 -6.15 15.68 -0.10
C GLN A 39 -6.32 15.82 -1.60
N ALA A 40 -7.55 16.16 -2.02
CA ALA A 40 -7.89 16.43 -3.40
C ALA A 40 -8.56 17.81 -3.50
N VAL A 41 -7.89 18.73 -4.19
CA VAL A 41 -8.34 20.12 -4.32
C VAL A 41 -8.56 20.43 -5.79
N ARG A 42 -9.76 20.92 -6.11
CA ARG A 42 -10.07 21.39 -7.46
C ARG A 42 -9.28 22.67 -7.75
N VAL A 43 -8.54 22.69 -8.85
CA VAL A 43 -7.68 23.83 -9.27
C VAL A 43 -7.94 24.30 -10.70
N GLY A 44 -8.99 23.76 -11.34
CA GLY A 44 -9.50 24.22 -12.62
C GLY A 44 -10.86 23.58 -12.93
N LEU A 45 -11.44 23.95 -14.07
CA LEU A 45 -12.68 23.34 -14.56
C LEU A 45 -12.57 21.81 -14.65
N LYS A 46 -11.41 21.32 -15.10
CA LYS A 46 -11.07 19.91 -15.29
C LYS A 46 -9.67 19.61 -14.74
N ALA A 47 -9.36 20.13 -13.55
CA ALA A 47 -8.07 19.90 -12.91
C ALA A 47 -8.21 19.73 -11.39
N VAL A 48 -7.53 18.73 -10.85
CA VAL A 48 -7.46 18.41 -9.42
C VAL A 48 -6.00 18.32 -9.01
N ARG A 49 -5.61 19.08 -8.00
CA ARG A 49 -4.33 18.91 -7.30
C ARG A 49 -4.50 17.90 -6.18
N LEU A 50 -3.59 16.94 -6.12
CA LEU A 50 -3.49 15.95 -5.07
C LEU A 50 -2.22 16.21 -4.26
N THR A 51 -2.33 16.13 -2.93
CA THR A 51 -1.19 16.21 -2.00
C THR A 51 -1.35 15.15 -0.92
N TRP A 52 -0.25 14.58 -0.45
CA TRP A 52 -0.25 13.61 0.65
C TRP A 52 1.02 13.74 1.49
N THR A 53 1.07 13.04 2.61
CA THR A 53 2.28 12.82 3.41
C THR A 53 2.95 11.54 2.93
N ASP A 54 4.22 11.67 2.54
CA ASP A 54 5.09 10.54 2.30
C ASP A 54 5.55 9.93 3.62
N ASN A 55 5.38 8.62 3.75
CA ASN A 55 5.75 7.84 4.93
C ASN A 55 6.78 6.76 4.59
N ASN A 56 7.34 6.79 3.38
CA ASN A 56 8.23 5.75 2.90
C ASN A 56 9.58 6.34 2.47
N GLU A 57 10.66 5.57 2.67
CA GLU A 57 12.00 5.93 2.18
C GLU A 57 12.46 4.99 1.05
N PHE A 58 11.72 3.90 0.83
CA PHE A 58 12.08 2.79 -0.02
C PHE A 58 11.27 2.72 -1.31
N GLU A 59 10.24 3.53 -1.45
CA GLU A 59 9.41 3.62 -2.63
C GLU A 59 10.22 4.21 -3.80
N GLU A 60 9.80 3.88 -5.01
CA GLU A 60 10.34 4.44 -6.25
C GLU A 60 9.31 5.35 -6.93
N SER A 61 8.04 5.19 -6.57
CA SER A 61 6.93 5.97 -7.09
C SER A 61 5.69 5.84 -6.22
N PHE A 62 4.72 6.72 -6.48
CA PHE A 62 3.35 6.59 -5.99
C PHE A 62 2.42 6.29 -7.16
N ALA A 63 1.57 5.28 -7.03
CA ALA A 63 0.43 5.11 -7.93
C ALA A 63 -0.78 5.86 -7.37
N ILE A 64 -1.41 6.67 -8.22
CA ILE A 64 -2.65 7.36 -7.93
C ILE A 64 -3.77 6.67 -8.70
N GLU A 65 -4.76 6.16 -7.97
CA GLU A 65 -5.98 5.62 -8.55
C GLU A 65 -7.16 6.56 -8.30
N ARG A 66 -8.05 6.60 -9.29
CA ARG A 66 -9.24 7.46 -9.27
C ARG A 66 -10.48 6.63 -9.57
N GLN A 67 -11.53 6.90 -8.83
CA GLN A 67 -12.90 6.46 -9.08
C GLN A 67 -13.73 7.68 -9.54
N ALA A 68 -14.53 7.51 -10.59
CA ALA A 68 -15.42 8.54 -11.10
C ALA A 68 -16.89 8.15 -10.82
N GLY A 69 -17.65 9.05 -10.16
CA GLY A 69 -19.10 8.91 -10.02
C GLY A 69 -19.58 7.61 -9.35
N GLY A 70 -18.78 7.01 -8.48
CA GLY A 70 -19.13 5.74 -7.82
C GLY A 70 -18.69 4.47 -8.57
N GLY A 71 -18.00 4.58 -9.71
CA GLY A 71 -17.47 3.42 -10.47
C GLY A 71 -16.33 2.66 -9.78
N GLY A 72 -15.52 1.92 -10.55
CA GLY A 72 -14.30 1.28 -10.04
C GLY A 72 -13.12 2.25 -9.93
N PHE A 73 -12.14 1.93 -9.08
CA PHE A 73 -10.85 2.62 -9.08
C PHE A 73 -10.03 2.17 -10.29
N VAL A 74 -9.45 3.14 -10.99
CA VAL A 74 -8.55 2.92 -12.13
C VAL A 74 -7.29 3.76 -11.91
N GLN A 75 -6.12 3.16 -12.08
CA GLN A 75 -4.85 3.87 -12.02
C GLN A 75 -4.78 4.95 -13.11
N GLN A 76 -4.55 6.21 -12.70
CA GLN A 76 -4.51 7.35 -13.60
C GLN A 76 -3.10 7.90 -13.78
N LEU A 77 -2.35 7.97 -12.69
CA LEU A 77 -1.08 8.69 -12.65
C LEU A 77 -0.04 7.92 -11.84
N PHE A 78 1.20 8.27 -12.10
CA PHE A 78 2.31 8.02 -11.20
C PHE A 78 2.91 9.35 -10.74
N SER A 79 3.39 9.38 -9.50
CA SER A 79 4.34 10.40 -9.04
C SER A 79 5.70 9.74 -8.79
N ALA A 80 6.78 10.50 -8.97
CA ALA A 80 8.13 10.01 -8.71
C ALA A 80 8.40 9.80 -7.22
N LYS A 81 9.47 9.06 -6.90
CA LYS A 81 10.01 8.90 -5.55
C LYS A 81 10.08 10.22 -4.78
N ASN A 82 9.69 10.23 -3.49
CA ASN A 82 9.66 11.41 -2.62
C ASN A 82 8.81 12.61 -3.12
N VAL A 83 8.07 12.47 -4.23
CA VAL A 83 7.23 13.54 -4.77
C VAL A 83 5.79 13.31 -4.32
N ALA A 84 5.43 13.92 -3.19
CA ALA A 84 4.13 13.75 -2.54
C ALA A 84 3.00 14.67 -3.07
N THR A 85 3.01 14.95 -4.38
CA THR A 85 2.04 15.82 -5.06
C THR A 85 1.80 15.37 -6.49
N ALA A 86 0.59 15.57 -7.01
CA ALA A 86 0.25 15.33 -8.41
C ALA A 86 -0.83 16.31 -8.89
N ILE A 87 -0.93 16.52 -10.21
CA ILE A 87 -2.07 17.20 -10.82
C ILE A 87 -2.72 16.22 -11.79
N ASP A 88 -3.99 15.94 -11.56
CA ASP A 88 -4.84 15.22 -12.48
C ASP A 88 -5.64 16.19 -13.34
N SER A 89 -5.48 16.07 -14.65
CA SER A 89 -6.23 16.83 -15.66
C SER A 89 -6.72 15.93 -16.80
N VAL A 90 -6.64 14.60 -16.66
CA VAL A 90 -6.90 13.65 -17.74
C VAL A 90 -8.28 13.01 -17.56
N SER A 91 -9.13 13.14 -18.58
CA SER A 91 -10.48 12.54 -18.58
C SER A 91 -11.37 12.97 -17.40
N LEU A 92 -11.17 14.19 -16.90
CA LEU A 92 -12.02 14.81 -15.90
C LEU A 92 -13.22 15.50 -16.56
N THR A 93 -14.41 15.23 -16.02
CA THR A 93 -15.68 15.76 -16.51
C THR A 93 -16.37 16.52 -15.38
N THR A 94 -16.89 17.71 -15.67
CA THR A 94 -17.65 18.51 -14.71
C THR A 94 -19.00 17.84 -14.40
N GLY A 95 -19.55 18.09 -13.21
CA GLY A 95 -20.75 17.42 -12.70
C GLY A 95 -20.47 16.05 -12.08
N ILE A 96 -19.21 15.61 -12.08
CA ILE A 96 -18.78 14.33 -11.51
C ILE A 96 -17.99 14.55 -10.22
N THR A 97 -18.24 13.69 -9.25
CA THR A 97 -17.41 13.53 -8.05
C THR A 97 -16.34 12.48 -8.30
N PHE A 98 -15.09 12.83 -8.02
CA PHE A 98 -13.94 11.94 -8.14
C PHE A 98 -13.41 11.60 -6.76
N THR A 99 -13.11 10.33 -6.54
CA THR A 99 -12.49 9.82 -5.32
C THR A 99 -11.12 9.25 -5.66
N TYR A 100 -10.11 9.59 -4.87
CA TYR A 100 -8.72 9.23 -5.08
C TYR A 100 -8.19 8.40 -3.92
N ARG A 101 -7.24 7.53 -4.24
CA ARG A 101 -6.37 6.84 -3.28
C ARG A 101 -4.96 6.74 -3.85
N VAL A 102 -3.98 6.75 -2.97
CA VAL A 102 -2.56 6.72 -3.35
C VAL A 102 -1.87 5.58 -2.60
N ARG A 103 -0.93 4.89 -3.23
CA ARG A 103 -0.06 3.91 -2.57
C ARG A 103 1.38 4.06 -3.03
N ALA A 104 2.31 3.70 -2.16
CA ALA A 104 3.73 3.55 -2.49
C ALA A 104 3.95 2.30 -3.37
N ILE A 105 4.90 2.39 -4.31
CA ILE A 105 5.32 1.28 -5.18
C ILE A 105 6.84 1.22 -5.22
N ARG A 106 7.36 -0.01 -5.16
CA ARG A 106 8.77 -0.32 -5.38
C ARG A 106 8.86 -1.60 -6.22
N TYR A 107 9.39 -1.51 -7.44
CA TYR A 107 9.40 -2.62 -8.39
C TYR A 107 7.98 -3.23 -8.59
N SER A 108 7.79 -4.51 -8.24
CA SER A 108 6.49 -5.19 -8.28
C SER A 108 5.71 -5.09 -6.95
N GLU A 109 6.35 -4.61 -5.89
CA GLU A 109 5.79 -4.47 -4.55
C GLU A 109 4.89 -3.23 -4.47
N ARG A 110 3.82 -3.37 -3.69
CA ARG A 110 2.78 -2.35 -3.53
C ARG A 110 2.46 -2.24 -2.06
N GLY A 111 2.56 -1.03 -1.53
CA GLY A 111 2.07 -0.71 -0.21
C GLY A 111 0.54 -0.69 -0.16
N GLU A 112 0.03 -0.59 1.06
CA GLU A 112 -1.38 -0.31 1.30
C GLU A 112 -1.76 1.07 0.76
N TYR A 113 -3.06 1.26 0.50
CA TYR A 113 -3.59 2.54 0.07
C TYR A 113 -3.73 3.53 1.24
N SER A 114 -3.61 4.81 0.92
CA SER A 114 -4.01 5.92 1.79
C SER A 114 -5.50 5.87 2.11
N SER A 115 -5.91 6.72 3.06
CA SER A 115 -7.32 7.14 3.15
C SER A 115 -7.80 7.75 1.84
N LEU A 116 -9.12 7.70 1.60
CA LEU A 116 -9.73 8.26 0.40
C LEU A 116 -9.79 9.79 0.48
N ALA A 117 -9.63 10.45 -0.66
CA ALA A 117 -9.89 11.88 -0.82
C ALA A 117 -10.89 12.11 -1.94
N THR A 118 -11.90 12.94 -1.70
CA THR A 118 -13.00 13.15 -2.65
C THR A 118 -13.13 14.63 -3.02
N VAL A 119 -13.40 14.89 -4.30
CA VAL A 119 -13.62 16.25 -4.83
C VAL A 119 -14.69 16.25 -5.92
N ALA A 120 -15.59 17.25 -5.87
CA ALA A 120 -16.62 17.44 -6.89
C ALA A 120 -16.20 18.52 -7.90
N LEU A 121 -16.34 18.23 -9.19
CA LEU A 121 -16.10 19.21 -10.26
C LEU A 121 -17.41 19.89 -10.70
N SER A 122 -18.07 20.62 -9.80
CA SER A 122 -19.34 21.32 -10.10
C SER A 122 -19.18 22.54 -11.04
N LEU A 123 -20.26 23.07 -11.60
CA LEU A 123 -20.24 24.37 -12.30
C LEU A 123 -21.00 25.41 -11.47
N PRO A 124 -20.62 26.71 -11.53
CA PRO A 124 -19.43 27.24 -12.20
C PRO A 124 -18.13 26.85 -11.47
N TYR A 125 -16.97 27.09 -12.09
CA TYR A 125 -15.69 27.01 -11.39
C TYR A 125 -15.58 28.22 -10.45
N PRO A 126 -15.30 28.02 -9.14
CA PRO A 126 -15.19 29.11 -8.17
C PRO A 126 -13.96 30.00 -8.41
#